data_AF-A0A0L6WPU4-F1
#
_entry.id   AF-A0A0L6WPU4-F1
#
_cell.length_a   1.000
_cell.length_b   1.000
_cell.length_c   1.000
_cell.angle_alpha   90.00
_cell.angle_beta   90.00
_cell.angle_gamma   90.00
#
_symmetry.space_group_name_H-M   'P 1'
#
loop_
_entity.id
_entity.type
_entity.pdbx_description
1 polymer ?
#
loop_
_entity_poly.entity_id
_entity_poly.type
_entity_poly.pdbx_seq_one_letter_code
_entity_poly.pdbx_strand_id
1 'polypeptide(L)' 'HVGLNLHSPVFAHSQLYVALSQYTSGDHLKVILSPGNTSQKTANVVYQEILNSLQM' A
#
# COMPACT_ATOMS: atom_id res chain seq x y z
N HIS A 1 -11.66 -12.63 5.09
CA HIS A 1 -10.50 -11.89 5.63
C HIS A 1 -9.51 -11.69 4.51
N VAL A 2 -9.12 -10.44 4.24
CA VAL A 2 -8.13 -10.14 3.20
C VAL A 2 -6.88 -9.55 3.84
N GLY A 3 -5.72 -10.01 3.36
CA GLY A 3 -4.42 -9.56 3.83
C GLY A 3 -3.73 -8.68 2.78
N LEU A 4 -3.35 -7.47 3.17
CA LEU A 4 -2.41 -6.62 2.42
C LEU A 4 -1.01 -6.92 2.94
N ASN A 5 -0.15 -7.49 2.09
CA ASN A 5 1.25 -7.72 2.44
C ASN A 5 2.12 -6.55 1.91
N LEU A 6 2.67 -5.77 2.84
CA LEU A 6 3.53 -4.62 2.59
C LEU A 6 4.97 -4.85 3.09
N HIS A 7 5.46 -6.10 3.06
CA HIS A 7 6.86 -6.41 3.39
C HIS A 7 7.87 -5.66 2.53
N SER A 8 7.54 -5.49 1.25
CA SER A 8 8.24 -4.61 0.31
C SER A 8 7.38 -3.38 0.08
N PRO A 9 7.96 -2.19 -0.13
CA PRO A 9 7.19 -1.00 -0.46
C PRO A 9 6.45 -1.24 -1.78
N VAL A 10 5.12 -1.40 -1.71
CA VAL A 10 4.27 -1.62 -2.88
C VAL A 10 3.73 -0.26 -3.33
N PHE A 11 4.33 0.19 -4.43
CA PHE A 11 3.80 0.98 -5.53
C PHE A 11 2.77 2.08 -5.21
N ALA A 12 3.22 3.32 -5.49
CA ALA A 12 2.44 4.45 -6.00
C ALA A 12 1.07 4.61 -5.36
N HIS A 13 0.97 5.55 -4.40
CA HIS A 13 -0.22 6.23 -3.86
C HIS A 13 -1.60 5.62 -4.19
N SER A 14 -1.96 5.51 -5.47
CA SER A 14 -3.17 4.87 -6.00
C SER A 14 -3.34 3.37 -5.70
N GLN A 15 -2.32 2.51 -5.74
CA GLN A 15 -2.56 1.06 -5.57
C GLN A 15 -2.96 0.70 -4.15
N LEU A 16 -2.27 1.28 -3.16
CA LEU A 16 -2.63 1.12 -1.75
C LEU A 16 -4.01 1.72 -1.49
N TYR A 17 -4.30 2.91 -2.02
CA TYR A 17 -5.59 3.56 -1.83
C TYR A 17 -6.75 2.80 -2.50
N VAL A 18 -6.55 2.26 -3.71
CA VAL A 18 -7.53 1.41 -4.41
C VAL A 18 -7.76 0.11 -3.67
N ALA A 19 -6.70 -0.51 -3.13
CA ALA A 19 -6.86 -1.70 -2.31
C ALA A 19 -7.66 -1.40 -1.03
N LEU A 20 -7.39 -0.28 -0.36
CA LEU A 20 -8.09 0.10 0.86
C LEU A 20 -9.54 0.55 0.61
N SER A 21 -9.83 1.26 -0.49
CA SER A 21 -11.16 1.78 -0.79
C SER A 21 -12.18 0.70 -1.16
N GLN A 22 -11.71 -0.49 -1.54
CA GLN A 22 -12.54 -1.66 -1.79
C GLN A 22 -13.17 -2.24 -0.50
N TYR A 23 -12.69 -1.83 0.68
CA TYR A 23 -13.17 -2.33 1.95
C TYR A 23 -13.97 -1.27 2.71
N THR A 24 -15.21 -1.64 3.06
CA THR A 24 -16.14 -0.80 3.80
C THR A 24 -15.95 -0.84 5.32
N SER A 25 -15.31 -1.88 5.86
CA SER A 25 -14.93 -1.96 7.28
C SER A 25 -13.49 -2.47 7.44
N GLY A 26 -12.74 -1.82 8.35
CA GLY A 26 -11.38 -2.21 8.71
C GLY A 26 -11.29 -3.53 9.46
N ASP A 27 -12.40 -4.03 10.03
CA ASP A 27 -12.43 -5.25 10.86
C ASP A 27 -12.01 -6.51 10.09
N HIS A 28 -12.16 -6.50 8.76
CA HIS A 28 -11.82 -7.63 7.89
C HIS A 28 -10.50 -7.46 7.13
N LEU A 29 -9.79 -6.35 7.35
CA LEU A 29 -8.55 -6.01 6.69
C LEU A 29 -7.35 -6.25 7.63
N LYS A 30 -6.39 -7.06 7.18
CA LYS A 30 -5.12 -7.25 7.88
C LYS A 30 -3.99 -6.69 7.04
N VAL A 31 -3.20 -5.77 7.61
CA VAL A 31 -2.01 -5.21 6.95
C VAL A 31 -0.77 -5.81 7.61
N ILE A 32 0.08 -6.45 6.81
CA ILE A 32 1.36 -7.00 7.26
C ILE A 32 2.45 -6.03 6.84
N LEU A 33 3.19 -5.50 7.82
CA LEU A 33 4.32 -4.60 7.60
C LEU A 33 5.64 -5.38 7.72
N SER A 34 6.74 -4.76 7.30
CA SER A 34 8.08 -5.35 7.40
C SER A 34 8.40 -5.79 8.84
N PRO A 35 9.15 -6.90 9.02
CA PRO A 35 9.48 -7.40 10.35
C PRO A 35 10.26 -6.36 11.14
N GLY A 36 9.87 -6.09 12.39
CA GLY A 36 10.49 -5.07 13.23
C GLY A 36 9.93 -3.65 13.07
N ASN A 37 8.92 -3.44 12.23
CA ASN A 37 8.22 -2.16 12.16
C ASN A 37 7.32 -1.96 13.39
N THR A 38 7.81 -1.23 14.38
CA THR A 38 7.08 -0.91 15.62
C THR A 38 6.21 0.34 15.49
N SER A 39 6.45 1.17 14.48
CA SER A 39 5.79 2.46 14.30
C SER A 39 4.44 2.36 13.59
N GLN A 40 4.07 1.18 13.08
CA GLN A 40 2.87 0.95 12.24
C GLN A 40 2.82 1.89 11.03
N LYS A 41 3.99 2.26 10.49
CA LYS A 41 4.12 3.17 9.34
C LYS A 41 4.93 2.50 8.24
N THR A 42 4.52 2.74 7.00
CA THR A 42 5.26 2.34 5.81
C THR A 42 5.61 3.56 4.97
N ALA A 43 6.73 3.51 4.25
CA ALA A 43 7.11 4.57 3.32
C ALA A 43 6.21 4.51 2.07
N ASN A 44 5.58 5.63 1.74
CA ASN A 44 4.91 5.78 0.45
C ASN A 44 5.96 6.09 -0.62
N VAL A 45 6.28 5.12 -1.48
CA VAL A 45 7.24 5.29 -2.58
C VAL A 45 6.49 5.56 -3.87
N VAL A 46 6.74 6.74 -4.45
CA VAL A 46 6.20 7.15 -5.75
C VAL A 46 7.33 7.19 -6.76
N TYR A 47 7.27 6.30 -7.76
CA TYR A 47 8.19 6.28 -8.89
C TYR A 47 7.71 7.29 -9.92
N GLN A 48 8.23 8.51 -9.86
CA GLN A 48 7.80 9.60 -10.74
C GLN A 48 8.11 9.30 -12.21
N GLU A 49 9.19 8.58 -12.50
CA GLU A 49 9.54 8.18 -13.87
C GLU A 49 8.51 7.23 -14.51
N ILE A 50 7.90 6.35 -13.72
CA ILE A 50 6.84 5.44 -14.20
C ILE A 50 5.50 6.18 -14.26
N LEU A 51 5.23 7.06 -13.29
CA LEU A 51 4.00 7.85 -13.29
C LEU A 51 3.93 8.78 -14.51
N ASN A 52 5.04 9.45 -14.82
CA ASN A 52 5.12 10.37 -15.96
C ASN A 52 5.06 9.62 -17.30
N SER A 53 5.53 8.37 -17.37
CA SER A 53 5.46 7.56 -18.60
C SER A 53 4.09 6.95 -18.86
N LEU A 54 3.26 6.76 -17.82
CA LEU A 54 1.85 6.35 -17.95
C LEU A 54 0.90 7.50 -18.30
N GLN A 55 1.35 8.76 -18.16
CA GLN A 55 0.59 9.95 -18.55
C GLN A 55 0.89 10.42 -20.00
N MET A 56 1.60 9.61 -20.80
CA MET A 56 1.86 9.87 -22.22
C MET A 56 0.85 9.19 -23.14
#